data_AF-A0A851UQW9-F1
#
_entry.id   AF-A0A851UQW9-F1
#
_cell.length_a   1.000
_cell.length_b   1.000
_cell.length_c   1.000
_cell.angle_alpha   90.00
_cell.angle_beta   90.00
_cell.angle_gamma   90.00
#
_symmetry.space_group_name_H-M   'P 1'
#
loop_
_entity.id
_entity.type
_entity.pdbx_description
1 polymer ?
#
loop_
_entity_poly.entity_id
_entity_poly.type
_entity_poly.pdbx_seq_one_letter_code
_entity_poly.pdbx_strand_id
1 'polypeptide(L)'
;MEDSLKQRVVGQDEVISAVSNAIRLSRAGLQSPTRPLASFLFAGPTGTGKTELCKSLAEFLFADERRAMIQLNMSEFHDKH
;
A
#
# COMPACT_ATOMS: atom_id res chain seq x y z
N MET A 1 -6.07 -12.10 0.63
CA MET A 1 -5.56 -10.75 0.94
C MET A 1 -6.55 -9.73 0.41
N GLU A 2 -6.95 -9.89 -0.84
CA GLU A 2 -7.97 -9.13 -1.54
C GLU A 2 -9.25 -9.00 -0.72
N ASP A 3 -9.80 -10.10 -0.21
CA ASP A 3 -11.03 -10.05 0.61
C ASP A 3 -10.87 -9.18 1.86
N SER A 4 -9.74 -9.29 2.56
CA SER A 4 -9.41 -8.46 3.72
C SER A 4 -9.30 -6.97 3.34
N LEU A 5 -8.68 -6.66 2.20
CA LEU A 5 -8.53 -5.28 1.74
C LEU A 5 -9.87 -4.70 1.24
N LYS A 6 -10.70 -5.51 0.58
CA LYS A 6 -12.03 -5.13 0.07
C LYS A 6 -13.01 -4.78 1.19
N GLN A 7 -12.78 -5.24 2.42
CA GLN A 7 -13.58 -4.83 3.58
C GLN A 7 -13.42 -3.33 3.93
N ARG A 8 -12.27 -2.73 3.61
CA ARG A 8 -11.96 -1.32 3.89
C ARG A 8 -11.94 -0.45 2.64
N VAL A 9 -11.52 -1.01 1.50
CA VAL A 9 -11.38 -0.30 0.22
C VAL A 9 -12.37 -0.86 -0.79
N VAL A 10 -13.48 -0.16 -1.01
CA VAL A 10 -14.58 -0.61 -1.87
C VAL A 10 -14.43 -0.03 -3.29
N GLY A 11 -14.72 -0.85 -4.31
CA GLY A 11 -14.78 -0.40 -5.71
C GLY A 11 -13.42 -0.18 -6.38
N GLN A 12 -12.33 -0.69 -5.78
CA GLN A 12 -10.96 -0.60 -6.32
C GLN A 12 -10.37 -2.00 -6.60
N ASP A 13 -11.21 -2.92 -7.11
CA ASP A 13 -10.87 -4.35 -7.23
C ASP A 13 -9.62 -4.63 -8.06
N GLU A 14 -9.44 -3.91 -9.17
CA GLU A 14 -8.26 -4.04 -10.03
C GLU A 14 -6.98 -3.63 -9.29
N VAL A 15 -7.02 -2.48 -8.58
CA VAL A 15 -5.89 -1.98 -7.79
C VAL A 15 -5.56 -2.95 -6.66
N ILE A 16 -6.57 -3.46 -5.95
CA ILE A 16 -6.40 -4.45 -4.87
C ILE A 16 -5.77 -5.74 -5.40
N SER A 17 -6.20 -6.22 -6.57
CA SER A 17 -5.64 -7.40 -7.22
C SER A 17 -4.17 -7.20 -7.59
N ALA A 18 -3.84 -6.06 -8.22
CA ALA A 18 -2.48 -5.72 -8.62
C ALA A 18 -1.51 -5.66 -7.42
N VAL A 19 -1.93 -4.99 -6.34
CA VAL A 19 -1.15 -4.91 -5.10
C VAL A 19 -0.97 -6.28 -4.48
N SER A 20 -2.04 -7.07 -4.36
CA SER A 20 -2.00 -8.41 -3.77
C SER A 20 -1.07 -9.35 -4.55
N ASN A 21 -1.05 -9.25 -5.87
CA ASN A 21 -0.14 -10.02 -6.71
C ASN A 21 1.34 -9.67 -6.46
N ALA A 22 1.68 -8.38 -6.41
CA ALA A 22 3.04 -7.94 -6.15
C ALA A 22 3.56 -8.41 -4.77
N ILE A 23 2.71 -8.35 -3.73
CA ILE A 23 3.06 -8.86 -2.40
C ILE A 23 3.27 -10.39 -2.42
N ARG A 24 2.43 -11.14 -3.13
CA ARG A 24 2.61 -12.60 -3.27
C ARG A 24 3.92 -12.96 -3.93
N LEU A 25 4.28 -12.30 -5.03
CA LEU A 25 5.55 -12.53 -5.73
C LEU A 25 6.76 -12.27 -4.82
N SER A 26 6.70 -11.18 -4.05
CA SER A 26 7.79 -10.82 -3.15
C SER A 26 7.93 -11.80 -1.98
N ARG A 27 6.82 -12.23 -1.37
CA ARG A 27 6.81 -13.26 -0.32
C ARG A 27 7.28 -14.64 -0.82
N ALA A 28 7.10 -14.94 -2.10
CA ALA A 28 7.61 -16.15 -2.73
C ALA A 28 9.11 -16.09 -3.06
N GLY A 29 9.80 -14.98 -2.76
CA GLY A 29 11.23 -14.82 -3.05
C GLY A 29 11.53 -14.65 -4.55
N LEU A 30 10.53 -14.32 -5.35
CA LEU A 30 10.65 -14.17 -6.82
C LEU A 30 11.10 -12.75 -7.23
N GLN A 31 11.39 -11.88 -6.26
CA GLN A 31 11.88 -10.51 -6.47
C GLN A 31 13.36 -10.40 -6.14
N SER A 32 14.05 -9.44 -6.76
CA SER A 32 15.46 -9.17 -6.48
C SER A 32 15.64 -8.78 -4.99
N PRO A 33 16.63 -9.33 -4.27
CA PRO A 33 16.87 -9.01 -2.86
C PRO A 33 17.30 -7.56 -2.64
N THR A 34 17.75 -6.86 -3.68
CA THR A 34 18.17 -5.46 -3.66
C THR A 34 17.04 -4.46 -3.93
N ARG A 35 15.81 -4.93 -4.14
CA ARG A 35 14.66 -4.08 -4.45
C ARG A 35 13.65 -4.09 -3.31
N PRO A 36 12.86 -3.00 -3.13
CA PRO A 36 11.73 -3.01 -2.21
C PRO A 36 10.76 -4.16 -2.51
N LEU A 37 10.05 -4.59 -1.47
CA LEU A 37 9.00 -5.63 -1.53
C LEU A 37 8.00 -5.36 -2.68
N ALA A 38 7.54 -4.11 -2.76
CA ALA A 38 6.80 -3.55 -3.88
C ALA A 38 6.91 -2.02 -3.85
N SER A 39 6.73 -1.37 -5.00
CA SER A 39 6.69 0.09 -5.12
C SER A 39 5.48 0.49 -5.97
N PHE A 40 4.63 1.36 -5.44
CA PHE A 40 3.39 1.77 -6.10
C PHE A 40 3.26 3.29 -6.15
N LEU A 41 2.62 3.78 -7.21
CA LEU A 41 2.14 5.16 -7.31
C LEU A 41 0.62 5.11 -7.47
N PHE A 42 -0.12 5.58 -6.46
CA PHE A 42 -1.57 5.71 -6.55
C PHE A 42 -1.95 7.13 -6.98
N ALA A 43 -2.56 7.26 -8.16
CA ALA A 43 -3.01 8.54 -8.71
C ALA A 43 -4.54 8.57 -8.88
N GLY A 44 -5.14 9.76 -8.87
CA GLY A 44 -6.58 9.97 -9.09
C GLY A 44 -7.23 10.89 -8.04
N PRO A 45 -8.57 11.02 -8.03
CA PRO A 45 -9.28 11.97 -7.18
C PRO A 45 -9.09 11.75 -5.68
N THR A 46 -9.29 12.80 -4.89
CA THR A 46 -9.35 12.72 -3.42
C THR A 46 -10.52 11.85 -2.98
N GLY A 47 -10.37 11.13 -1.88
CA GLY A 47 -11.44 10.31 -1.30
C GLY A 47 -11.61 8.92 -1.93
N THR A 48 -10.84 8.56 -2.97
CA THR A 48 -10.97 7.23 -3.62
C THR A 48 -10.23 6.10 -2.88
N GLY A 49 -9.81 6.29 -1.63
CA GLY A 49 -9.21 5.23 -0.82
C GLY A 49 -7.70 4.99 -0.99
N LYS A 50 -6.93 5.91 -1.59
CA LYS A 50 -5.47 5.73 -1.78
C LYS A 50 -4.71 5.54 -0.45
N THR A 51 -4.91 6.45 0.49
CA THR A 51 -4.31 6.37 1.83
C THR A 51 -4.89 5.20 2.64
N GLU A 52 -6.18 4.92 2.47
CA GLU A 52 -6.86 3.82 3.16
C GLU A 52 -6.34 2.45 2.73
N LEU A 53 -5.94 2.31 1.47
CA LEU A 53 -5.29 1.10 0.98
C LEU A 53 -3.92 0.90 1.64
N CYS A 54 -3.09 1.94 1.77
CA CYS A 54 -1.81 1.85 2.49
C CYS A 54 -1.99 1.39 3.94
N LYS A 55 -2.97 1.99 4.63
CA LYS A 55 -3.35 1.64 5.99
C LYS A 55 -3.81 0.19 6.13
N SER A 56 -4.70 -0.24 5.25
CA SER A 56 -5.22 -1.61 5.21
C SER A 56 -4.12 -2.64 4.92
N LEU A 57 -3.13 -2.27 4.10
CA LEU A 57 -1.95 -3.10 3.85
C LEU A 57 -1.07 -3.24 5.10
N ALA A 58 -0.81 -2.14 5.80
CA ALA A 58 -0.02 -2.18 7.04
C ALA A 58 -0.70 -3.08 8.08
N GLU A 59 -2.02 -2.93 8.25
CA GLU A 59 -2.81 -3.80 9.12
C GLU A 59 -2.74 -5.28 8.69
N PHE A 60 -2.96 -5.57 7.41
CA PHE A 60 -2.96 -6.96 6.92
C PHE A 60 -1.58 -7.62 7.05
N LEU A 61 -0.50 -6.89 6.81
CA LEU A 61 0.86 -7.44 6.79
C LEU A 61 1.47 -7.58 8.18
N PHE A 62 1.12 -6.69 9.11
CA PHE A 62 1.81 -6.55 10.39
C PHE A 62 0.88 -6.54 11.61
N ALA A 63 -0.44 -6.65 11.43
CA ALA A 63 -1.46 -6.63 12.47
C ALA A 63 -1.45 -5.38 13.37
N ASP A 64 -0.77 -4.31 12.92
CA ASP A 64 -0.72 -3.02 13.60
C ASP A 64 -0.43 -1.92 12.57
N GLU A 65 -1.49 -1.34 12.00
CA GLU A 65 -1.40 -0.22 11.06
C GLU A 65 -0.55 0.93 11.60
N ARG A 66 -0.68 1.27 12.89
CA ARG A 66 -0.08 2.49 13.45
C ARG A 66 1.42 2.33 13.66
N ARG A 67 1.86 1.16 14.10
CA ARG A 67 3.30 0.88 14.34
C ARG A 67 4.03 0.49 13.07
N ALA A 68 3.35 -0.15 12.11
CA ALA A 68 3.99 -0.66 10.91
C ALA A 68 4.05 0.34 9.75
N MET A 69 3.37 1.49 9.86
CA MET A 69 3.34 2.50 8.81
C MET A 69 4.25 3.69 9.16
N ILE A 70 5.23 3.96 8.30
CA ILE A 70 5.97 5.22 8.30
C ILE A 70 5.24 6.16 7.33
N GLN A 71 4.63 7.21 7.86
CA GLN A 71 3.90 8.19 7.07
C GLN A 71 4.70 9.49 6.97
N LEU A 72 4.99 9.91 5.74
CA LEU A 72 5.61 11.19 5.44
C LEU A 72 4.58 12.12 4.81
N ASN A 73 4.35 13.27 5.44
CA ASN A 73 3.48 14.29 4.88
C ASN A 73 4.26 15.14 3.88
N MET A 74 4.17 14.80 2.59
CA MET A 74 4.93 15.48 1.54
C MET A 74 4.67 16.98 1.45
N SER A 75 3.51 17.47 1.91
CA SER A 75 3.21 18.90 1.95
C SER A 75 4.17 19.70 2.85
N GLU A 76 4.81 19.03 3.83
CA GLU A 76 5.79 19.64 4.73
C GLU A 76 7.19 19.75 4.11
N PHE A 77 7.43 19.09 2.97
CA PHE A 77 8.74 19.03 2.30
C PHE A 77 8.84 19.95 1.08
N HIS A 78 8.03 21.00 1.03
CA HIS A 78 8.03 21.96 -0.08
C HIS A 78 9.21 22.94 -0.03
N ASP A 79 9.77 23.21 1.15
CA ASP A 79 10.86 24.17 1.32
C ASP A 79 12.23 23.56 0.99
N LYS A 80 12.99 24.27 0.15
CA LYS A 80 14.31 23.86 -0.36
C LYS A 80 15.47 24.39 0.49
N HIS A 81 15.32 24.51 1.81
CA HIS A 81 16.45 24.87 2.67
C HIS A 81 17.36 23.66 2.88
#